data_AF-A0A4Q3WX85-F1
#
_entry.id   AF-A0A4Q3WX85-F1
#
_cell.length_a   1.000
_cell.length_b   1.000
_cell.length_c   1.000
_cell.angle_alpha   90.00
_cell.angle_beta   90.00
_cell.angle_gamma   90.00
#
_symmetry.space_group_name_H-M   'P 1'
#
loop_
_entity.id
_entity.type
_entity.pdbx_description
1 polymer ?
#
loop_
_entity_poly.entity_id
_entity_poly.type
_entity_poly.pdbx_seq_one_letter_code
_entity_poly.pdbx_strand_id
1 'polypeptide(L)'
;MKKPSTWRVWGAVILGLQSVGAALWWTMLWTAPSSRAYFRPSQTPDSALLSFFLSDSILFIGAAVWAARALVRKDGSAQLPLALHSGAAIFGSLYCLMQWLLTGEAFLAALFMAPCLLIGP
;
A
#
# COMPACT_ATOMS: atom_id res chain seq x y z
N MET A 1 28.78 -18.54 1.28
CA MET A 1 27.53 -17.80 1.57
C MET A 1 26.38 -18.38 0.72
N LYS A 2 25.30 -18.89 1.34
CA LYS A 2 24.14 -19.43 0.57
C LYS A 2 23.40 -18.28 -0.11
N LYS A 3 23.24 -18.33 -1.45
CA LYS A 3 22.43 -17.37 -2.23
C LYS A 3 21.06 -17.18 -1.54
N PRO A 4 20.55 -15.94 -1.42
CA PRO A 4 19.18 -15.72 -0.95
C PRO A 4 18.22 -16.47 -1.89
N SER A 5 17.18 -17.08 -1.34
CA SER A 5 16.17 -17.76 -2.16
C SER A 5 15.48 -16.73 -3.05
N THR A 6 15.18 -17.14 -4.28
CA THR A 6 14.58 -16.27 -5.31
C THR A 6 13.30 -15.58 -4.82
N TRP A 7 12.48 -16.27 -4.03
CA TRP A 7 11.25 -15.72 -3.46
C TRP A 7 11.48 -14.54 -2.51
N ARG A 8 12.56 -14.54 -1.71
CA ARG A 8 12.86 -13.45 -0.76
C ARG A 8 13.24 -12.17 -1.47
N VAL A 9 13.99 -12.31 -2.57
CA VAL A 9 14.41 -11.20 -3.40
C VAL A 9 13.20 -10.57 -4.07
N TRP A 10 12.33 -11.38 -4.69
CA TRP A 10 11.11 -10.87 -5.31
C TRP A 10 10.15 -10.25 -4.29
N GLY A 11 9.94 -10.89 -3.14
CA GLY A 11 9.12 -10.32 -2.06
C GLY A 11 9.64 -8.97 -1.59
N ALA A 12 10.96 -8.83 -1.37
CA ALA A 12 11.55 -7.56 -0.99
C ALA A 12 11.43 -6.48 -2.09
N VAL A 13 11.58 -6.85 -3.36
CA VAL A 13 11.39 -5.93 -4.50
C VAL A 13 9.95 -5.44 -4.57
N ILE A 14 8.97 -6.33 -4.46
CA ILE A 14 7.54 -6.01 -4.50
C ILE A 14 7.18 -5.04 -3.36
N LEU A 15 7.55 -5.37 -2.13
CA LEU A 15 7.29 -4.52 -0.96
C LEU A 15 7.97 -3.15 -1.11
N GLY A 16 9.16 -3.12 -1.71
CA GLY A 16 9.85 -1.88 -2.05
C GLY A 16 9.08 -1.05 -3.06
N LEU A 17 8.58 -1.66 -4.14
CA LEU A 17 7.78 -0.99 -5.17
C LEU A 17 6.46 -0.45 -4.60
N GLN A 18 5.76 -1.20 -3.76
CA GLN A 18 4.55 -0.74 -3.08
C GLN A 18 4.85 0.46 -2.17
N SER A 19 5.95 0.40 -1.42
CA SER A 19 6.37 1.50 -0.52
C SER A 19 6.68 2.78 -1.31
N VAL A 20 7.45 2.66 -2.40
CA VAL A 20 7.80 3.79 -3.26
C VAL A 20 6.56 4.33 -3.96
N GLY A 21 5.71 3.46 -4.50
CA GLY A 21 4.46 3.85 -5.17
C GLY A 21 3.52 4.61 -4.23
N ALA A 22 3.31 4.10 -3.01
CA ALA A 22 2.49 4.77 -2.01
C ALA A 22 3.10 6.10 -1.55
N ALA A 23 4.42 6.20 -1.37
CA ALA A 23 5.09 7.45 -1.03
C ALA A 23 4.96 8.51 -2.15
N LEU A 24 5.10 8.10 -3.41
CA LEU A 24 4.88 8.97 -4.57
C LEU A 24 3.42 9.43 -4.67
N TRP A 25 2.48 8.51 -4.44
CA TRP A 25 1.05 8.83 -4.41
C TRP A 25 0.72 9.85 -3.31
N TRP A 26 1.19 9.64 -2.08
CA TRP A 26 1.03 10.61 -0.99
C TRP A 26 1.65 11.96 -1.34
N THR A 27 2.87 11.97 -1.89
CA THR A 27 3.55 13.20 -2.32
C THR A 27 2.70 13.96 -3.35
N MET A 28 2.11 13.25 -4.32
CA MET A 28 1.19 13.84 -5.29
C MET A 28 -0.07 14.42 -4.62
N LEU A 29 -0.69 13.72 -3.66
CA LEU A 29 -1.87 14.24 -2.95
C LEU A 29 -1.58 15.52 -2.14
N TRP A 30 -0.35 15.67 -1.64
CA TRP A 30 0.08 16.86 -0.89
C TRP A 30 0.46 18.02 -1.82
N THR A 31 1.20 17.74 -2.89
CA THR A 31 1.73 18.77 -3.81
C THR A 31 0.75 19.22 -4.88
N ALA A 32 -0.21 18.36 -5.26
CA ALA A 32 -1.24 18.64 -6.25
C ALA A 32 -2.63 18.26 -5.69
N PRO A 33 -3.27 19.11 -4.85
CA PRO A 33 -4.56 18.79 -4.23
C PRO A 33 -5.70 18.48 -5.22
N SER A 34 -5.65 19.04 -6.44
CA SER A 34 -6.60 18.72 -7.51
C SER A 34 -6.61 17.23 -7.89
N SER A 35 -5.49 16.52 -7.67
CA SER A 35 -5.39 15.08 -7.94
C SER A 35 -6.27 14.23 -7.04
N ARG A 36 -6.66 14.74 -5.85
CA ARG A 36 -7.47 13.99 -4.87
C ARG A 36 -8.80 13.55 -5.44
N ALA A 37 -9.40 14.35 -6.32
CA ALA A 37 -10.67 14.05 -6.99
C ALA A 37 -10.62 12.75 -7.83
N TYR A 38 -9.43 12.29 -8.23
CA TYR A 38 -9.28 11.03 -8.95
C TYR A 38 -9.35 9.80 -8.03
N PHE A 39 -9.14 9.96 -6.72
CA PHE A 39 -8.98 8.86 -5.76
C PHE A 39 -10.09 8.79 -4.70
N ARG A 40 -11.08 9.69 -4.74
CA ARG A 40 -12.23 9.67 -3.84
C ARG A 40 -13.52 9.95 -4.62
N PRO A 41 -14.68 9.49 -4.10
CA PRO A 41 -15.96 9.94 -4.61
C PRO A 41 -16.15 11.47 -4.43
N SER A 42 -16.91 12.06 -5.33
CA SER A 42 -17.20 13.49 -5.46
C SER A 42 -17.80 14.07 -4.18
N GLN A 43 -18.70 13.32 -3.53
CA GLN A 43 -19.37 13.70 -2.27
C GLN A 43 -18.55 13.43 -1.01
N THR A 44 -17.42 12.73 -1.12
CA THR A 44 -16.57 12.40 0.03
C THR A 44 -15.62 13.56 0.33
N PRO A 45 -15.53 14.06 1.58
CA PRO A 45 -14.59 15.13 1.90
C PRO A 45 -13.14 14.66 1.79
N ASP A 46 -12.22 15.57 1.45
CA ASP A 46 -10.77 15.30 1.40
C ASP A 46 -10.25 14.70 2.71
N SER A 47 -10.81 15.08 3.85
CA SER A 47 -10.42 14.56 5.16
C SER A 47 -10.56 13.04 5.27
N ALA A 48 -11.53 12.43 4.58
CA ALA A 48 -11.71 10.99 4.58
C ALA A 48 -10.62 10.25 3.78
N LEU A 49 -10.07 10.89 2.73
CA LEU A 49 -8.91 10.37 2.00
C LEU A 49 -7.63 10.59 2.82
N LEU A 50 -7.44 11.80 3.36
CA LEU A 50 -6.23 12.18 4.07
C LEU A 50 -6.09 11.51 5.44
N SER A 51 -7.17 11.01 6.04
CA SER A 51 -7.13 10.28 7.32
C SER A 51 -6.30 8.98 7.25
N PHE A 52 -6.12 8.41 6.04
CA PHE A 52 -5.29 7.25 5.81
C PHE A 52 -3.78 7.55 5.90
N PHE A 53 -3.37 8.82 5.95
CA PHE A 53 -1.95 9.18 5.93
C PHE A 53 -1.14 8.50 7.02
N LEU A 54 -1.66 8.50 8.25
CA LEU A 54 -0.96 7.90 9.38
C LEU A 54 -0.89 6.37 9.25
N SER A 55 -2.01 5.73 8.91
CA SER A 55 -2.07 4.28 8.74
C SER A 55 -1.18 3.82 7.58
N ASP A 56 -1.18 4.53 6.45
CA ASP A 56 -0.36 4.19 5.30
C ASP A 56 1.13 4.39 5.59
N SER A 57 1.49 5.48 6.25
CA SER A 57 2.89 5.77 6.60
C SER A 57 3.48 4.67 7.49
N ILE A 58 2.71 4.17 8.46
CA ILE A 58 3.19 3.19 9.44
C ILE A 58 2.97 1.75 8.97
N LEU A 59 1.72 1.41 8.66
CA LEU A 59 1.28 0.03 8.46
C LEU A 59 1.44 -0.43 7.01
N PHE A 60 1.34 0.47 6.03
CA PHE A 60 1.54 0.11 4.63
C PHE A 60 3.01 0.27 4.23
N ILE A 61 3.53 1.50 4.25
CA ILE A 61 4.89 1.85 3.84
C ILE A 61 5.91 1.35 4.86
N GLY A 62 5.79 1.77 6.12
CA GLY A 62 6.75 1.44 7.17
C GLY A 62 6.92 -0.07 7.37
N ALA A 63 5.81 -0.81 7.45
CA ALA A 63 5.83 -2.25 7.57
C ALA A 63 6.40 -2.94 6.32
N ALA A 64 6.09 -2.47 5.10
CA ALA A 64 6.69 -3.02 3.88
C ALA A 64 8.21 -2.81 3.81
N VAL A 65 8.71 -1.63 4.17
CA VAL A 65 10.16 -1.36 4.24
C VAL A 65 10.83 -2.25 5.28
N TRP A 66 10.20 -2.42 6.45
CA TRP A 66 10.71 -3.31 7.50
C TRP A 66 10.74 -4.77 7.02
N ALA A 67 9.65 -5.25 6.44
CA ALA A 67 9.54 -6.59 5.87
C ALA A 67 10.59 -6.84 4.76
N ALA A 68 10.74 -5.92 3.81
CA ALA A 68 11.74 -6.02 2.74
C ALA A 68 13.16 -6.13 3.31
N ARG A 69 13.50 -5.30 4.31
CA ARG A 69 14.78 -5.37 5.01
C ARG A 69 14.97 -6.70 5.74
N ALA A 70 13.94 -7.19 6.43
CA ALA A 70 13.99 -8.47 7.16
C ALA A 70 14.19 -9.66 6.20
N LEU A 71 13.51 -9.67 5.05
CA LEU A 71 13.66 -10.68 4.00
C LEU A 71 15.08 -10.71 3.42
N VAL A 72 15.66 -9.55 3.13
CA VAL A 72 17.05 -9.43 2.62
C VAL A 72 18.06 -9.87 3.67
N ARG A 73 17.85 -9.51 4.95
CA ARG A 73 18.75 -9.86 6.06
C ARG A 73 18.55 -11.28 6.60
N LYS A 74 17.55 -12.01 6.10
CA LYS A 74 17.18 -13.35 6.58
C LYS A 74 16.80 -13.38 8.06
N ASP A 75 16.24 -12.28 8.55
CA ASP A 75 15.81 -12.14 9.93
C ASP A 75 14.50 -12.91 10.18
N GLY A 76 14.36 -13.54 11.34
CA GLY A 76 13.13 -14.20 11.79
C GLY A 76 12.00 -13.21 12.09
N SER A 77 12.33 -11.91 12.22
CA SER A 77 11.36 -10.85 12.46
C SER A 77 10.43 -10.54 11.29
N ALA A 78 10.59 -11.15 10.10
CA ALA A 78 9.82 -10.81 8.91
C ALA A 78 8.30 -11.05 9.07
N GLN A 79 7.85 -12.01 9.88
CA GLN A 79 6.43 -12.37 9.96
C GLN A 79 5.52 -11.22 10.41
N LEU A 80 5.93 -10.48 11.44
CA LEU A 80 5.14 -9.38 11.98
C LEU A 80 4.94 -8.23 10.98
N PRO A 81 5.97 -7.62 10.37
CA PRO A 81 5.78 -6.57 9.37
C PRO A 81 5.04 -7.06 8.13
N LEU A 82 5.23 -8.32 7.71
CA LEU A 82 4.44 -8.89 6.60
C LEU A 82 2.95 -8.94 6.96
N ALA A 83 2.60 -9.39 8.18
CA ALA A 83 1.22 -9.42 8.64
C ALA A 83 0.60 -8.00 8.73
N LEU A 84 1.34 -7.03 9.27
CA LEU A 84 0.90 -5.63 9.34
C LEU A 84 0.66 -5.04 7.95
N HIS A 85 1.61 -5.23 7.04
CA HIS A 85 1.50 -4.74 5.67
C HIS A 85 0.33 -5.39 4.93
N SER A 86 0.21 -6.71 4.99
CA SER A 86 -0.90 -7.44 4.35
C SER A 86 -2.25 -7.00 4.89
N GLY A 87 -2.38 -6.78 6.21
CA GLY A 87 -3.60 -6.26 6.81
C GLY A 87 -3.99 -4.87 6.26
N ALA A 88 -3.02 -3.96 6.20
CA ALA A 88 -3.21 -2.63 5.62
C ALA A 88 -3.58 -2.70 4.13
N ALA A 89 -2.88 -3.53 3.37
CA ALA A 89 -3.11 -3.71 1.93
C ALA A 89 -4.50 -4.28 1.64
N ILE A 90 -4.92 -5.32 2.37
CA ILE A 90 -6.25 -5.93 2.24
C ILE A 90 -7.32 -4.91 2.58
N PHE A 91 -7.21 -4.24 3.73
CA PHE A 91 -8.22 -3.27 4.16
C PHE A 91 -8.35 -2.10 3.18
N GLY A 92 -7.23 -1.47 2.78
CA GLY A 92 -7.24 -0.38 1.83
C GLY A 92 -7.77 -0.80 0.45
N SER A 93 -7.41 -1.98 -0.02
CA SER A 93 -7.91 -2.52 -1.30
C SER A 93 -9.41 -2.74 -1.27
N LEU A 94 -9.93 -3.39 -0.22
CA LEU A 94 -11.36 -3.63 -0.07
C LEU A 94 -12.13 -2.30 0.06
N TYR A 95 -11.58 -1.34 0.81
CA TYR A 95 -12.18 -0.01 0.91
C TYR A 95 -12.30 0.66 -0.47
N CYS A 96 -11.19 0.74 -1.21
CA CYS A 96 -11.18 1.36 -2.54
C CYS A 96 -12.08 0.63 -3.54
N LEU A 97 -12.07 -0.70 -3.54
CA LEU A 97 -12.95 -1.53 -4.38
C LEU A 97 -14.42 -1.29 -4.04
N MET A 98 -14.79 -1.29 -2.77
CA MET A 98 -16.17 -1.07 -2.37
C MET A 98 -16.64 0.36 -2.66
N GLN A 99 -15.77 1.36 -2.50
CA GLN A 99 -16.09 2.73 -2.92
C GLN A 99 -16.42 2.79 -4.41
N TRP A 100 -15.60 2.14 -5.25
CA TRP A 100 -15.86 2.08 -6.68
C TRP A 100 -17.15 1.32 -7.02
N LEU A 101 -17.40 0.17 -6.40
CA LEU A 101 -18.61 -0.63 -6.65
C LEU A 101 -19.90 0.09 -6.21
N LEU A 102 -19.87 0.82 -5.11
CA LEU A 102 -21.04 1.50 -4.56
C LEU A 102 -21.34 2.84 -5.24
N THR A 103 -20.31 3.56 -5.69
CA THR A 103 -20.46 4.93 -6.23
C THR A 103 -20.27 5.00 -7.74
N GLY A 104 -19.61 4.03 -8.35
CA GLY A 104 -19.12 4.11 -9.74
C GLY A 104 -17.93 5.06 -9.92
N GLU A 105 -17.46 5.71 -8.86
CA GLU A 105 -16.38 6.71 -8.87
C GLU A 105 -15.08 6.15 -8.26
N ALA A 106 -14.02 6.98 -8.15
CA ALA A 106 -12.74 6.61 -7.53
C ALA A 106 -12.06 5.35 -8.10
N PHE A 107 -12.34 5.01 -9.38
CA PHE A 107 -11.78 3.84 -10.07
C PHE A 107 -10.26 3.76 -9.98
N LEU A 108 -9.55 4.88 -10.04
CA LEU A 108 -8.08 4.90 -9.97
C LEU A 108 -7.56 4.43 -8.60
N ALA A 109 -8.28 4.72 -7.51
CA ALA A 109 -7.95 4.19 -6.20
C ALA A 109 -8.09 2.65 -6.17
N ALA A 110 -9.18 2.13 -6.71
CA ALA A 110 -9.41 0.69 -6.83
C ALA A 110 -8.35 0.01 -7.72
N LEU A 111 -8.03 0.61 -8.87
CA LEU A 111 -7.04 0.09 -9.82
C LEU A 111 -5.64 -0.01 -9.20
N PHE A 112 -5.24 0.98 -8.41
CA PHE A 112 -3.90 1.00 -7.80
C PHE A 112 -3.81 0.07 -6.58
N MET A 113 -4.89 -0.05 -5.81
CA MET A 113 -4.88 -0.90 -4.61
C MET A 113 -5.11 -2.38 -4.94
N ALA A 114 -5.95 -2.73 -5.91
CA ALA A 114 -6.32 -4.12 -6.18
C ALA A 114 -5.13 -5.10 -6.38
N PRO A 115 -4.03 -4.74 -7.09
CA PRO A 115 -2.86 -5.61 -7.17
C PRO A 115 -2.21 -5.91 -5.81
N CYS A 116 -2.31 -4.98 -4.85
CA CYS A 116 -1.76 -5.18 -3.50
C CYS A 116 -2.51 -6.25 -2.70
N LEU A 117 -3.73 -6.63 -3.12
CA LEU A 117 -4.51 -7.70 -2.50
C LEU A 117 -4.02 -9.09 -2.92
N LEU A 118 -3.56 -9.22 -4.18
CA LEU A 118 -3.09 -10.49 -4.74
C LEU A 118 -1.62 -10.75 -4.43
N ILE A 119 -0.87 -9.69 -4.15
CA ILE A 119 0.56 -9.74 -3.91
C ILE A 119 0.81 -9.55 -2.41
N GLY A 120 0.25 -10.48 -1.62
CA GLY A 120 0.66 -10.73 -0.25
C GLY A 120 1.89 -11.65 -0.25
N PRO A 121 2.94 -11.34 0.53
CA PRO A 121 4.18 -12.11 0.59
C PRO A 121 4.06 -13.47 1.28
#